data_AF-A0A662UQ75-F1
#
_entry.id   AF-A0A662UQ75-F1
#
_cell.length_a   1.000
_cell.length_b   1.000
_cell.length_c   1.000
_cell.angle_alpha   90.00
_cell.angle_beta   90.00
_cell.angle_gamma   90.00
#
_symmetry.space_group_name_H-M   'P 1'
#
loop_
_entity.id
_entity.type
_entity.pdbx_description
1 polymer ?
#
loop_
_entity_poly.entity_id
_entity_poly.type
_entity_poly.pdbx_seq_one_letter_code
_entity_poly.pdbx_strand_id
1 'polypeptide(L)' 'SRISISELRDIIRRVISENRDAVLSRGSRAFKLIMGRVMATVRGRVDGGLVAKIVREELDKVLK' A
#
# COMPACT_ATOMS: atom_id res chain seq x y z
N SER A 1 -9.67 -15.38 -6.92
CA SER A 1 -10.13 -15.35 -5.50
C SER A 1 -10.06 -13.95 -4.95
N ARG A 2 -11.16 -13.45 -4.36
CA ARG A 2 -11.18 -12.13 -3.68
C ARG A 2 -10.36 -12.20 -2.38
N ILE A 3 -9.69 -11.11 -2.01
CA ILE A 3 -8.98 -10.97 -0.73
C ILE A 3 -9.82 -10.22 0.29
N SER A 4 -9.60 -10.52 1.56
CA SER A 4 -10.21 -9.79 2.66
C SER A 4 -9.54 -8.42 2.88
N ILE A 5 -10.22 -7.52 3.60
CA ILE A 5 -9.66 -6.20 3.95
C ILE A 5 -8.45 -6.35 4.89
N SER A 6 -8.47 -7.30 5.82
CA SER A 6 -7.35 -7.57 6.73
C SER A 6 -6.12 -8.06 5.95
N GLU A 7 -6.30 -9.05 5.07
CA GLU A 7 -5.23 -9.56 4.20
C GLU A 7 -4.66 -8.44 3.31
N LEU A 8 -5.52 -7.58 2.74
CA LEU A 8 -5.07 -6.42 1.97
C LEU A 8 -4.21 -5.46 2.82
N ARG A 9 -4.63 -5.15 4.06
CA ARG A 9 -3.83 -4.31 4.97
C ARG A 9 -2.48 -4.94 5.29
N ASP A 10 -2.43 -6.26 5.51
CA ASP A 10 -1.18 -6.97 5.78
C ASP A 10 -0.21 -6.90 4.60
N ILE A 11 -0.71 -7.08 3.38
CA ILE A 11 0.08 -6.93 2.15
C ILE A 11 0.62 -5.51 2.04
N ILE A 12 -0.24 -4.50 2.24
CA ILE A 12 0.15 -3.08 2.15
C ILE A 12 1.22 -2.74 3.19
N ARG A 13 1.02 -3.11 4.46
CA ARG A 13 1.98 -2.86 5.54
C ARG A 13 3.33 -3.50 5.26
N ARG A 14 3.33 -4.72 4.72
CA ARG A 14 4.56 -5.41 4.33
C ARG A 14 5.30 -4.67 3.22
N VAL A 15 4.60 -4.27 2.15
CA VAL A 15 5.19 -3.51 1.05
C VAL A 15 5.75 -2.16 1.54
N ILE A 16 5.05 -1.48 2.46
CA ILE A 16 5.54 -0.23 3.06
C ILE A 16 6.81 -0.49 3.88
N SER A 17 6.82 -1.55 4.70
CA SER A 17 7.98 -1.95 5.50
C SER A 17 9.20 -2.28 4.63
N GLU A 18 9.01 -3.02 3.53
CA GLU A 18 10.06 -3.35 2.55
C GLU A 18 10.59 -2.11 1.80
N ASN A 19 9.85 -1.01 1.81
CA ASN A 19 10.20 0.24 1.13
C ASN A 19 10.38 1.40 2.11
N ARG A 20 10.63 1.11 3.39
CA ARG A 20 10.62 2.11 4.47
C ARG A 20 11.52 3.30 4.18
N ASP A 21 12.75 3.05 3.72
CA ASP A 21 13.70 4.12 3.41
C ASP A 21 13.20 5.03 2.28
N ALA A 22 12.62 4.45 1.24
CA ALA A 22 12.02 5.20 0.15
C ALA A 22 10.76 5.96 0.59
N VAL A 23 9.96 5.39 1.50
CA VAL A 23 8.78 6.02 2.09
C VAL A 23 9.20 7.24 2.91
N LEU A 24 10.17 7.10 3.80
CA LEU A 24 10.67 8.19 4.64
C LEU A 24 11.36 9.29 3.81
N SER A 25 12.16 8.91 2.81
CA SER A 25 12.82 9.85 1.89
C SER A 25 11.83 10.66 1.05
N ARG A 26 10.76 10.02 0.55
CA ARG A 26 9.85 10.64 -0.43
C ARG A 26 8.60 11.24 0.21
N GLY A 27 8.27 10.85 1.44
CA GLY A 27 7.03 11.23 2.10
C GLY A 27 5.80 10.79 1.31
N SER A 28 4.82 11.68 1.18
CA SER A 28 3.58 11.43 0.42
C SER A 28 3.81 11.08 -1.05
N ARG A 29 4.97 11.46 -1.63
CA ARG A 29 5.35 11.10 -3.02
C ARG A 29 5.65 9.60 -3.18
N ALA A 30 5.81 8.85 -2.09
CA ALA A 30 5.95 7.40 -2.11
C ALA A 30 4.68 6.68 -2.56
N PHE A 31 3.51 7.35 -2.57
CA PHE A 31 2.23 6.75 -2.92
C PHE A 31 2.26 5.96 -4.24
N LYS A 32 2.80 6.55 -5.32
CA LYS A 32 2.86 5.87 -6.64
C LYS A 32 3.75 4.62 -6.61
N LEU A 33 4.87 4.67 -5.88
CA LEU A 33 5.79 3.54 -5.71
C LEU A 33 5.09 2.39 -4.98
N ILE A 34 4.47 2.68 -3.83
CA ILE A 34 3.78 1.68 -3.03
C ILE A 34 2.57 1.11 -3.78
N MET A 35 1.79 1.97 -4.43
CA MET A 35 0.64 1.55 -5.23
C MET A 35 1.05 0.55 -6.32
N GLY A 36 2.13 0.83 -7.06
CA GLY A 36 2.63 -0.08 -8.10
C GLY A 36 3.01 -1.46 -7.55
N ARG A 37 3.71 -1.49 -6.41
CA ARG A 37 4.11 -2.74 -5.75
C ARG A 37 2.92 -3.53 -5.19
N VAL A 38 1.98 -2.87 -4.55
CA VAL A 38 0.76 -3.51 -4.03
C VAL A 38 -0.07 -4.08 -5.18
N MET A 39 -0.27 -3.31 -6.25
CA MET A 39 -1.05 -3.74 -7.41
C MET A 39 -0.42 -4.92 -8.16
N ALA A 40 0.91 -5.07 -8.14
CA ALA A 40 1.58 -6.26 -8.67
C ALA A 40 1.12 -7.55 -7.95
N THR A 41 0.73 -7.44 -6.68
CA THR A 41 0.29 -8.57 -5.85
C THR A 41 -1.23 -8.79 -5.86
N VAL A 42 -2.02 -7.72 -5.88
CA VAL A 42 -3.47 -7.78 -5.58
C VAL A 42 -4.39 -7.52 -6.77
N ARG A 43 -3.87 -7.11 -7.94
CA ARG A 43 -4.71 -6.81 -9.12
C ARG A 43 -5.59 -8.00 -9.50
N GLY A 44 -6.83 -7.70 -9.90
CA GLY A 44 -7.82 -8.73 -10.26
C GLY A 44 -8.46 -9.46 -9.07
N ARG A 45 -8.01 -9.18 -7.83
CA ARG A 45 -8.55 -9.77 -6.59
C ARG A 45 -9.29 -8.77 -5.71
N VAL A 46 -9.08 -7.47 -5.92
CA VAL A 46 -9.68 -6.39 -5.14
C VAL A 46 -9.87 -5.13 -5.99
N ASP A 47 -10.81 -4.28 -5.58
CA ASP A 47 -11.06 -2.98 -6.19
C ASP A 47 -9.85 -2.02 -6.01
N GLY A 48 -9.44 -1.37 -7.10
CA GLY A 48 -8.29 -0.46 -7.09
C GLY A 48 -8.52 0.81 -6.27
N GLY A 49 -9.76 1.27 -6.17
CA GLY A 49 -10.14 2.40 -5.32
C GLY A 49 -9.97 2.07 -3.83
N LEU A 50 -10.42 0.89 -3.41
CA LEU A 50 -10.21 0.39 -2.05
C LEU A 50 -8.73 0.24 -1.71
N VAL A 51 -7.92 -0.30 -2.63
CA VAL A 51 -6.46 -0.38 -2.46
C VAL A 51 -5.86 1.02 -2.29
N ALA A 52 -6.19 1.95 -3.17
CA ALA A 52 -5.67 3.32 -3.11
C ALA A 52 -6.02 4.01 -1.78
N LYS A 53 -7.25 3.84 -1.29
CA LYS A 53 -7.69 4.38 0.00
C LYS A 53 -6.82 3.84 1.14
N ILE A 54 -6.67 2.51 1.23
CA ILE A 54 -5.93 1.88 2.34
C ILE A 54 -4.42 2.20 2.25
N VAL A 55 -3.84 2.25 1.05
CA VAL A 55 -2.43 2.65 0.87
C VAL A 55 -2.18 4.06 1.40
N ARG A 56 -3.08 5.01 1.16
CA ARG A 56 -2.97 6.38 1.73
C ARG A 56 -3.04 6.36 3.24
N GLU A 57 -4.05 5.67 3.80
CA GLU A 57 -4.22 5.55 5.25
C GLU A 57 -2.97 4.97 5.95
N GLU A 58 -2.37 3.91 5.40
CA GLU A 58 -1.19 3.28 6.00
C GLU A 58 0.09 4.10 5.79
N LEU A 59 0.23 4.81 4.66
CA LEU A 59 1.34 5.75 4.46
C LEU A 59 1.27 6.92 5.44
N ASP A 60 0.09 7.50 5.63
CA ASP A 60 -0.09 8.62 6.55
C ASP A 60 0.21 8.24 8.00
N LYS A 61 -0.04 6.99 8.40
CA LYS A 61 0.34 6.46 9.73
C LYS A 61 1.85 6.37 9.93
N VAL A 62 2.61 6.17 8.86
CA VAL A 62 4.08 6.00 8.91
C VAL A 62 4.81 7.33 8.81
N LEU A 63 4.20 8.32 8.17
CA LEU A 63 4.77 9.64 7.93
C LEU A 63 4.37 10.71 8.96
N LYS A 64 3.41 10.41 9.82
CA LYS A 64 3.11 11.18 11.04
C LYS A 64 4.05 10.78 12.16
#